data_AF-A0A8S3S7A8-F1
#
_entry.id   AF-A0A8S3S7A8-F1
#
_cell.length_a   1.000
_cell.length_b   1.000
_cell.length_c   1.000
_cell.angle_alpha   90.00
_cell.angle_beta   90.00
_cell.angle_gamma   90.00
#
_symmetry.space_group_name_H-M   'P 1'
#
loop_
_entity.id
_entity.type
_entity.pdbx_description
1 polymer ?
#
loop_
_entity_poly.entity_id
_entity_poly.type
_entity_poly.pdbx_seq_one_letter_code
_entity_poly.pdbx_strand_id
1 'polypeptide(L)'
;MARPRKICWHEMWRMDGQKIRFLLRSVYNVIHTPTNLTMWKLIEDSSCKLCGKPANLEHVLSSCRTALKDGRYKWHHDQVIREIAAVLDTQRRGAESSRKTSSKACGILATSDWKIQADVGGKTTFLREISTTTLRPDIVKLVTHINEKNWRTWYFPVKVGCRGFVSQTFWRALRFIWPVRRSLVGKVGRQAEEASGLVWRKREEQWKS
;
A
#
# COMPACT_ATOMS: atom_id res chain seq x y z
N MET A 1 -0.28 5.92 17.16
CA MET A 1 1.06 5.68 16.59
C MET A 1 0.97 4.61 15.51
N ALA A 2 1.72 4.76 14.41
CA ALA A 2 1.81 3.76 13.35
C ALA A 2 2.57 2.52 13.85
N ARG A 3 2.23 1.34 13.34
CA ARG A 3 2.85 0.07 13.75
C ARG A 3 4.00 -0.26 12.80
N PRO A 4 5.25 -0.37 13.28
CA PRO A 4 6.36 -0.81 12.44
C PRO A 4 6.24 -2.31 12.15
N ARG A 5 6.82 -2.71 11.01
CA ARG A 5 7.07 -4.12 10.70
C ARG A 5 8.08 -4.68 11.71
N LYS A 6 7.83 -5.88 12.23
CA LYS A 6 8.84 -6.65 12.98
C LYS A 6 9.62 -7.52 11.99
N ILE A 7 10.93 -7.30 11.88
CA ILE A 7 11.84 -8.12 11.08
C ILE A 7 12.61 -9.01 12.06
N CYS A 8 12.55 -10.33 11.88
CA CYS A 8 13.36 -11.26 12.67
C CYS A 8 14.71 -11.53 11.99
N TRP A 9 15.67 -12.02 12.76
CA TRP A 9 17.02 -12.35 12.27
C TRP A 9 16.99 -13.26 11.04
N HIS A 10 16.20 -14.33 11.11
CA HIS A 10 16.01 -15.28 10.02
C HIS A 10 15.45 -14.65 8.74
N GLU A 11 14.52 -13.71 8.88
CA GLU A 11 13.99 -12.96 7.75
C GLU A 11 15.09 -12.08 7.14
N MET A 12 15.84 -11.37 8.00
CA MET A 12 16.89 -10.46 7.56
C MET A 12 17.98 -11.18 6.75
N TRP A 13 18.42 -12.36 7.18
CA TRP A 13 19.43 -13.15 6.46
C TRP A 13 18.97 -13.66 5.09
N ARG A 14 17.66 -13.83 4.91
CA ARG A 14 17.08 -14.25 3.63
C ARG A 14 16.78 -13.09 2.69
N MET A 15 16.98 -11.85 3.13
CA MET A 15 16.73 -10.67 2.32
C MET A 15 17.93 -10.38 1.42
N ASP A 16 17.63 -9.89 0.22
CA ASP A 16 18.64 -9.35 -0.67
C ASP A 16 19.38 -8.17 -0.02
N GLY A 17 20.69 -8.08 -0.25
CA GLY A 17 21.54 -7.05 0.34
C GLY A 17 21.12 -5.62 -0.04
N GLN A 18 20.59 -5.40 -1.25
CA GLN A 18 20.09 -4.09 -1.66
C GLN A 18 18.81 -3.73 -0.90
N LYS A 19 17.96 -4.73 -0.61
CA LYS A 19 16.74 -4.54 0.19
C LYS A 19 17.08 -4.13 1.62
N ILE A 20 18.04 -4.80 2.25
CA ILE A 20 18.52 -4.45 3.59
C ILE A 20 19.09 -3.04 3.60
N ARG A 21 19.95 -2.72 2.61
CA ARG A 21 20.56 -1.39 2.47
C ARG A 21 19.50 -0.30 2.29
N PHE A 22 18.49 -0.54 1.48
CA PHE A 22 17.38 0.40 1.28
C PHE A 22 16.61 0.61 2.58
N LEU A 23 16.21 -0.46 3.26
CA LEU A 23 15.43 -0.37 4.50
C LEU A 23 16.17 0.40 5.59
N LEU A 24 17.40 0.00 5.89
CA LEU A 24 18.19 0.64 6.93
C LEU A 24 18.41 2.12 6.63
N ARG A 25 18.87 2.46 5.41
CA ARG A 25 19.20 3.83 5.05
C ARG A 25 17.97 4.72 4.87
N SER A 26 16.84 4.15 4.44
CA SER A 26 15.58 4.91 4.30
C SER A 26 15.03 5.34 5.67
N VAL A 27 15.17 4.51 6.71
CA VAL A 27 14.73 4.84 8.07
C VAL A 27 15.49 6.06 8.60
N TYR A 28 16.82 6.06 8.44
CA TYR A 28 17.69 7.14 8.91
C TYR A 28 17.84 8.30 7.92
N ASN A 29 17.12 8.30 6.79
CA ASN A 29 17.26 9.31 5.73
C ASN A 29 18.71 9.48 5.23
N VAL A 30 19.54 8.43 5.24
CA VAL A 30 20.94 8.43 4.76
C VAL A 30 21.09 7.66 3.44
N ILE A 31 20.03 7.65 2.65
CA ILE A 31 20.05 7.05 1.32
C ILE A 31 20.65 8.04 0.31
N HIS A 32 21.17 7.55 -0.80
CA HIS A 32 21.86 8.36 -1.82
C HIS A 32 20.86 9.13 -2.70
N THR A 33 20.04 9.99 -2.09
CA THR A 33 19.23 10.98 -2.79
C THR A 33 20.11 12.12 -3.30
N PRO A 34 19.77 12.77 -4.41
CA PRO A 34 20.51 13.94 -4.89
C PRO A 34 20.73 14.99 -3.79
N THR A 35 19.71 15.30 -2.97
CA THR A 35 19.87 16.21 -1.83
C THR A 35 20.90 15.74 -0.81
N ASN A 36 20.94 14.45 -0.48
CA ASN A 36 21.93 13.93 0.46
C ASN A 36 23.34 13.89 -0.14
N LEU A 37 23.45 13.57 -1.42
CA LEU A 37 24.73 13.57 -2.13
C LEU A 37 25.33 14.98 -2.22
N THR A 38 24.48 16.00 -2.43
CA THR A 38 24.90 17.40 -2.35
C THR A 38 25.32 17.80 -0.95
N MET A 39 24.57 17.39 0.08
CA MET A 39 24.96 17.61 1.47
C MET A 39 26.30 16.96 1.82
N TRP A 40 26.60 15.79 1.25
CA TRP A 40 27.88 15.10 1.41
C TRP A 40 28.98 15.61 0.47
N LYS A 41 28.72 16.66 -0.32
CA LYS A 41 29.67 17.26 -1.28
C LYS A 41 30.19 16.27 -2.33
N LEU A 42 29.37 15.28 -2.69
CA LEU A 42 29.68 14.32 -3.75
C LEU A 42 29.15 14.77 -5.13
N ILE A 43 28.13 15.63 -5.14
CA ILE A 43 27.47 16.16 -6.34
C ILE A 43 27.09 17.62 -6.07
N GLU A 44 27.11 18.48 -7.08
CA GLU A 44 26.69 19.88 -6.95
C GLU A 44 25.16 20.05 -7.09
N ASP A 45 24.55 19.34 -8.05
CA ASP A 45 23.11 19.39 -8.30
C ASP A 45 22.28 18.48 -7.38
N SER A 46 21.35 19.08 -6.64
CA SER A 46 20.36 18.34 -5.82
C SER A 46 19.09 17.95 -6.59
N SER A 47 19.07 18.12 -7.91
CA SER A 47 17.88 18.03 -8.74
C SER A 47 17.46 16.60 -9.10
N CYS A 48 16.15 16.37 -9.19
CA CYS A 48 15.55 15.13 -9.65
C CYS A 48 15.75 14.98 -11.16
N LYS A 49 16.25 13.84 -11.62
CA LYS A 49 16.41 13.56 -13.05
C LYS A 49 15.08 13.49 -13.83
N LEU A 50 13.95 13.26 -13.15
CA LEU A 50 12.64 13.20 -13.79
C LEU A 50 11.90 14.55 -13.88
N CYS A 51 12.12 15.46 -12.92
CA CYS A 51 11.31 16.68 -12.82
C CYS A 51 12.10 17.95 -12.48
N GLY A 52 13.42 17.88 -12.34
CA GLY A 52 14.31 19.01 -12.08
C GLY A 52 14.26 19.62 -10.68
N LYS A 53 13.33 19.21 -9.80
CA LYS A 53 13.20 19.76 -8.44
C LYS A 53 14.17 19.11 -7.45
N PRO A 54 14.53 19.76 -6.34
CA PRO A 54 15.34 19.14 -5.29
C PRO A 54 14.77 17.78 -4.85
N ALA A 55 15.57 16.72 -4.96
CA ALA A 55 15.12 15.36 -4.76
C ALA A 55 15.58 14.81 -3.42
N ASN A 56 14.72 14.95 -2.40
CA ASN A 56 14.85 14.24 -1.14
C ASN A 56 14.12 12.88 -1.19
N LEU A 57 14.14 12.12 -0.09
CA LEU A 57 13.53 10.77 -0.08
C LEU A 57 12.01 10.81 -0.28
N GLU A 58 11.34 11.81 0.31
CA GLU A 58 9.90 12.04 0.15
C GLU A 58 9.54 12.38 -1.29
N HIS A 59 10.37 13.20 -1.94
CA HIS A 59 10.26 13.53 -3.35
C HIS A 59 10.25 12.28 -4.21
N VAL A 60 11.26 11.43 -4.07
CA VAL A 60 11.39 10.22 -4.89
C VAL A 60 10.24 9.24 -4.62
N LEU A 61 9.90 9.01 -3.35
CA LEU A 61 8.94 7.95 -2.98
C LEU A 61 7.46 8.37 -3.00
N SER A 62 7.13 9.67 -2.98
CA SER A 62 5.73 10.10 -2.85
C SER A 62 5.31 11.37 -3.56
N SER A 63 6.20 12.32 -3.85
CA SER A 63 5.78 13.66 -4.30
C SER A 63 6.34 14.11 -5.65
N CYS A 64 7.07 13.26 -6.38
CA CYS A 64 7.56 13.59 -7.71
C CYS A 64 6.40 13.66 -8.71
N ARG A 65 6.22 14.83 -9.34
CA ARG A 65 5.12 15.09 -10.28
C ARG A 65 5.20 14.22 -11.55
N THR A 66 6.40 14.01 -12.08
CA THR A 66 6.62 13.16 -13.25
C THR A 66 6.34 11.70 -12.89
N ALA A 67 6.86 11.21 -11.76
CA ALA A 67 6.58 9.86 -11.28
C ALA A 67 5.08 9.59 -11.02
N LEU A 68 4.33 10.61 -10.60
CA LEU A 68 2.88 10.54 -10.48
C LEU A 68 2.21 10.35 -11.84
N LYS A 69 2.61 11.14 -12.85
CA LYS A 69 2.07 11.04 -14.23
C LYS A 69 2.42 9.72 -14.90
N ASP A 70 3.64 9.21 -14.68
CA ASP A 70 4.11 7.91 -15.18
C ASP A 70 3.33 6.72 -14.59
N GLY A 71 2.58 6.93 -13.50
CA GLY A 71 1.83 5.89 -12.81
C GLY A 71 2.65 5.08 -11.79
N ARG A 72 3.86 5.51 -11.41
CA ARG A 72 4.72 4.78 -10.46
C ARG A 72 4.06 4.60 -9.10
N TYR A 73 3.43 5.67 -8.61
CA TYR A 73 2.71 5.63 -7.32
C TYR A 73 1.41 4.85 -7.43
N LYS A 74 0.72 4.89 -8.58
CA LYS A 74 -0.43 4.02 -8.84
C LYS A 74 -0.02 2.55 -8.77
N TRP A 75 1.08 2.18 -9.43
CA TRP A 75 1.62 0.83 -9.33
C TRP A 75 1.95 0.44 -7.89
N HIS A 76 2.61 1.32 -7.12
CA HIS A 76 2.89 1.09 -5.70
C HIS A 76 1.61 0.82 -4.90
N HIS A 77 0.58 1.65 -5.07
CA HIS A 77 -0.72 1.47 -4.44
C HIS A 77 -1.38 0.14 -4.85
N ASP A 78 -1.39 -0.17 -6.15
CA ASP A 78 -1.97 -1.40 -6.69
C ASP A 78 -1.29 -2.64 -6.10
N GLN A 79 0.03 -2.61 -5.88
CA GLN A 79 0.75 -3.71 -5.21
C GLN A 79 0.21 -3.98 -3.80
N VAL A 80 -0.03 -2.92 -3.02
CA VAL A 80 -0.58 -3.04 -1.67
C VAL A 80 -2.02 -3.55 -1.70
N ILE A 81 -2.84 -3.04 -2.63
CA ILE A 81 -4.24 -3.47 -2.78
C ILE A 81 -4.32 -4.96 -3.18
N ARG A 82 -3.46 -5.41 -4.11
CA ARG A 82 -3.37 -6.83 -4.51
C ARG A 82 -3.05 -7.73 -3.32
N GLU A 83 -2.11 -7.32 -2.47
CA GLU A 83 -1.75 -8.12 -1.28
C GLU A 83 -2.93 -8.20 -0.30
N ILE A 84 -3.65 -7.10 -0.09
CA ILE A 84 -4.86 -7.10 0.75
C ILE A 84 -5.91 -8.06 0.16
N ALA A 85 -6.20 -7.94 -1.13
CA ALA A 85 -7.18 -8.80 -1.82
C ALA A 85 -6.78 -10.28 -1.75
N ALA A 86 -5.51 -10.61 -2.03
CA ALA A 86 -5.01 -11.98 -1.99
C ALA A 86 -5.13 -12.62 -0.60
N VAL A 87 -4.84 -11.85 0.45
CA VAL A 87 -4.98 -12.35 1.83
C VAL A 87 -6.46 -12.58 2.18
N LEU A 88 -7.35 -11.67 1.78
CA LEU A 88 -8.79 -11.84 1.99
C LEU A 88 -9.33 -13.07 1.25
N ASP A 89 -8.92 -13.28 -0.01
CA ASP A 89 -9.33 -14.44 -0.82
C ASP A 89 -8.83 -15.77 -0.25
N THR A 90 -7.57 -15.82 0.20
CA THR A 90 -6.98 -17.03 0.81
C THR A 90 -7.82 -17.49 2.00
N GLN A 91 -8.31 -16.53 2.77
CA GLN A 91 -9.03 -16.84 3.99
C GLN A 91 -10.50 -17.17 3.73
N ARG A 92 -11.13 -16.55 2.72
CA ARG A 92 -12.45 -16.98 2.25
C ARG A 92 -12.43 -18.47 1.88
N ARG A 93 -11.42 -18.90 1.13
CA ARG A 93 -11.22 -20.32 0.77
C ARG A 93 -10.94 -21.21 1.99
N GLY A 94 -10.15 -20.73 2.96
CA GLY A 94 -9.89 -21.45 4.21
C GLY A 94 -11.14 -21.62 5.08
N ALA A 95 -12.03 -20.62 5.13
CA ALA A 95 -13.30 -20.70 5.84
C ALA A 95 -14.27 -21.68 5.16
N GLU A 96 -14.25 -21.76 3.82
CA GLU A 96 -15.00 -22.76 3.06
C GLU A 96 -14.51 -24.20 3.35
N SER A 97 -13.18 -24.41 3.48
CA SER A 97 -12.63 -25.74 3.79
C SER A 97 -12.75 -26.16 5.26
N SER A 98 -12.77 -25.20 6.20
CA SER A 98 -12.78 -25.46 7.66
C SER A 98 -14.17 -25.72 8.24
N ARG A 99 -15.21 -25.83 7.39
CA ARG A 99 -16.61 -26.11 7.79
C ARG A 99 -16.85 -27.47 8.50
N LYS A 100 -15.82 -28.28 8.75
CA LYS A 100 -15.96 -29.57 9.45
C LYS A 100 -15.76 -29.54 10.97
N THR A 101 -15.22 -28.48 11.57
CA THR A 101 -15.14 -28.40 13.04
C THR A 101 -15.25 -26.96 13.53
N SER A 102 -16.20 -26.76 14.45
CA SER A 102 -16.61 -25.49 15.02
C SER A 102 -15.47 -24.65 15.62
N SER A 103 -15.41 -23.36 15.27
CA SER A 103 -15.20 -22.30 16.26
C SER A 103 -15.52 -20.91 15.70
N LYS A 104 -16.29 -20.16 16.50
CA LYS A 104 -16.68 -18.73 16.45
C LYS A 104 -16.01 -17.87 15.35
N ALA A 105 -16.73 -17.63 14.25
CA ALA A 105 -16.40 -16.54 13.33
C ALA A 105 -16.74 -15.17 13.99
N CYS A 106 -15.79 -14.25 14.04
CA CYS A 106 -15.96 -12.90 14.61
C CYS A 106 -15.53 -11.83 13.60
N GLY A 107 -16.49 -11.02 13.13
CA GLY A 107 -16.29 -9.91 12.18
C GLY A 107 -17.45 -9.75 11.19
N ILE A 108 -17.51 -8.63 10.44
CA ILE A 108 -18.55 -8.37 9.42
C ILE A 108 -18.48 -9.39 8.27
N LEU A 109 -17.29 -9.93 7.97
CA LEU A 109 -17.08 -10.93 6.90
C LEU A 109 -17.19 -12.38 7.40
N ALA A 110 -17.91 -12.62 8.49
CA ALA A 110 -18.14 -13.97 9.02
C ALA A 110 -19.08 -14.83 8.16
N THR A 111 -19.88 -14.19 7.30
CA THR A 111 -20.74 -14.88 6.32
C THR A 111 -19.91 -15.28 5.09
N SER A 112 -20.39 -16.22 4.26
CA SER A 112 -19.62 -16.76 3.13
C SER A 112 -20.03 -16.19 1.75
N ASP A 113 -20.93 -15.21 1.74
CA ASP A 113 -21.62 -14.70 0.55
C ASP A 113 -21.09 -13.35 0.04
N TRP A 114 -20.12 -12.76 0.75
CA TRP A 114 -19.49 -11.50 0.33
C TRP A 114 -18.57 -11.71 -0.89
N LYS A 115 -18.54 -10.71 -1.77
CA LYS A 115 -17.66 -10.66 -2.95
C LYS A 115 -16.62 -9.55 -2.78
N ILE A 116 -15.37 -9.82 -3.10
CA ILE A 116 -14.30 -8.81 -3.14
C ILE A 116 -14.30 -8.16 -4.53
N GLN A 117 -14.32 -6.83 -4.55
CA GLN A 117 -14.08 -6.05 -5.76
C GLN A 117 -13.01 -5.00 -5.44
N ALA A 118 -12.01 -4.86 -6.31
CA ALA A 118 -10.93 -3.91 -6.13
C ALA A 118 -10.52 -3.35 -7.50
N ASP A 119 -10.53 -2.03 -7.65
CA ASP A 119 -10.12 -1.36 -8.89
C ASP A 119 -8.60 -1.49 -9.10
N VAL A 120 -8.18 -2.62 -9.66
CA VAL A 120 -6.78 -2.93 -9.96
C VAL A 120 -6.68 -3.43 -11.39
N GLY A 121 -6.01 -2.66 -12.25
CA GLY A 121 -5.69 -3.08 -13.62
C GLY A 121 -6.89 -3.30 -14.55
N GLY A 122 -8.01 -2.59 -14.32
CA GLY A 122 -9.17 -2.59 -15.23
C GLY A 122 -9.96 -3.91 -15.32
N LYS A 123 -9.64 -4.92 -14.50
CA LYS A 123 -10.28 -6.25 -14.53
C LYS A 123 -11.59 -6.34 -13.75
N THR A 124 -11.95 -5.33 -12.97
CA THR A 124 -13.24 -5.28 -12.28
C THR A 124 -13.89 -3.94 -12.55
N THR A 125 -15.07 -3.96 -13.16
CA THR A 125 -15.91 -2.79 -13.45
C THR A 125 -16.31 -2.09 -12.15
N PHE A 126 -15.49 -1.16 -11.70
CA PHE A 126 -15.82 -0.18 -10.69
C PHE A 126 -16.60 0.97 -11.34
N LEU A 127 -17.56 1.58 -10.61
CA LEU A 127 -18.48 2.58 -11.15
C LEU A 127 -17.71 3.73 -11.84
N ARG A 128 -18.01 3.99 -13.11
CA ARG A 128 -17.24 4.89 -13.99
C ARG A 128 -17.66 6.37 -13.92
N GLU A 129 -18.75 6.70 -13.24
CA GLU A 129 -19.26 8.07 -13.23
C GLU A 129 -18.61 8.87 -12.08
N ILE A 130 -18.00 10.03 -12.35
CA ILE A 130 -17.38 10.92 -11.35
C ILE A 130 -18.07 12.30 -11.42
N SER A 131 -18.40 12.96 -10.30
CA SER A 131 -19.07 14.29 -10.25
C SER A 131 -18.38 15.19 -9.24
N THR A 132 -18.21 16.46 -9.55
CA THR A 132 -17.42 17.43 -8.79
C THR A 132 -17.94 17.70 -7.37
N THR A 133 -17.18 17.28 -6.35
CA THR A 133 -17.36 17.65 -4.93
C THR A 133 -16.00 17.93 -4.27
N THR A 134 -15.98 18.55 -3.09
CA THR A 134 -14.77 18.80 -2.28
C THR A 134 -14.24 17.59 -1.52
N LEU A 135 -15.02 16.50 -1.42
CA LEU A 135 -14.53 15.16 -1.11
C LEU A 135 -14.15 14.45 -2.42
N ARG A 136 -13.24 13.47 -2.34
CA ARG A 136 -12.88 12.59 -3.47
C ARG A 136 -14.18 12.12 -4.17
N PRO A 137 -14.49 12.67 -5.35
CA PRO A 137 -15.86 12.64 -5.90
C PRO A 137 -16.34 11.24 -6.27
N ASP A 138 -15.40 10.35 -6.56
CA ASP A 138 -15.56 8.92 -6.76
C ASP A 138 -16.14 8.19 -5.55
N ILE A 139 -15.69 8.55 -4.34
CA ILE A 139 -16.08 7.84 -3.12
C ILE A 139 -17.51 8.21 -2.70
N VAL A 140 -17.87 9.50 -2.80
CA VAL A 140 -19.23 9.97 -2.46
C VAL A 140 -20.28 9.32 -3.35
N LYS A 141 -20.00 9.22 -4.66
CA LYS A 141 -20.86 8.51 -5.61
C LYS A 141 -21.00 7.03 -5.32
N LEU A 142 -19.90 6.37 -4.96
CA LEU A 142 -19.95 4.96 -4.59
C LEU A 142 -20.84 4.74 -3.36
N VAL A 143 -20.66 5.56 -2.31
CA VAL A 143 -21.43 5.43 -1.07
C VAL A 143 -22.92 5.71 -1.31
N THR A 144 -23.24 6.74 -2.09
CA THR A 144 -24.64 7.08 -2.44
C THR A 144 -25.32 5.96 -3.21
N HIS A 145 -24.68 5.44 -4.27
CA HIS A 145 -25.21 4.30 -5.05
C HIS A 145 -25.41 3.02 -4.23
N ILE A 146 -24.52 2.74 -3.27
CA ILE A 146 -24.67 1.58 -2.38
C ILE A 146 -25.84 1.78 -1.41
N ASN A 147 -26.00 3.00 -0.89
CA ASN A 147 -27.11 3.34 0.00
C ASN A 147 -28.46 3.29 -0.72
N GLU A 148 -28.54 3.74 -1.98
CA GLU A 148 -29.75 3.64 -2.83
C GLU A 148 -30.22 2.19 -3.02
N LYS A 149 -29.28 1.24 -3.02
CA LYS A 149 -29.58 -0.20 -3.07
C LYS A 149 -29.96 -0.79 -1.71
N ASN A 150 -30.15 0.04 -0.68
CA ASN A 150 -30.42 -0.36 0.71
C ASN A 150 -29.30 -1.18 1.38
N TRP A 151 -28.04 -1.03 0.94
CA TRP A 151 -26.90 -1.68 1.59
C TRP A 151 -26.28 -0.76 2.65
N ARG A 152 -25.84 -1.34 3.77
CA ARG A 152 -25.05 -0.60 4.77
C ARG A 152 -23.60 -0.46 4.30
N THR A 153 -23.09 0.77 4.34
CA THR A 153 -21.73 1.10 3.87
C THR A 153 -20.82 1.48 5.04
N TRP A 154 -19.60 0.94 5.06
CA TRP A 154 -18.54 1.36 5.98
C TRP A 154 -17.31 1.80 5.20
N TYR A 155 -16.84 3.02 5.47
CA TYR A 155 -15.65 3.59 4.86
C TYR A 155 -14.47 3.57 5.83
N PHE A 156 -13.33 3.01 5.40
CA PHE A 156 -12.13 2.92 6.21
C PHE A 156 -10.91 3.50 5.48
N PRO A 157 -10.25 4.55 6.02
CA PRO A 157 -9.03 5.07 5.43
C PRO A 157 -7.85 4.10 5.67
N VAL A 158 -7.31 3.56 4.57
CA VAL A 158 -6.11 2.73 4.57
C VAL A 158 -4.90 3.60 4.31
N LYS A 159 -4.00 3.71 5.29
CA LYS A 159 -2.71 4.39 5.13
C LYS A 159 -1.57 3.42 5.44
N VAL A 160 -0.68 3.26 4.48
CA VAL A 160 0.54 2.46 4.59
C VAL A 160 1.69 3.31 4.09
N GLY A 161 2.70 3.50 4.92
CA GLY A 161 3.89 4.27 4.58
C GLY A 161 4.83 3.49 3.68
N CYS A 162 5.63 4.21 2.89
CA CYS A 162 6.65 3.63 2.00
C CYS A 162 7.71 2.78 2.72
N ARG A 163 7.89 2.98 4.03
CA ARG A 163 8.79 2.19 4.89
C ARG A 163 8.08 1.06 5.64
N GLY A 164 6.90 0.63 5.18
CA GLY A 164 6.15 -0.47 5.77
C GLY A 164 5.41 -0.16 7.07
N PHE A 165 5.36 1.12 7.48
CA PHE A 165 4.57 1.54 8.63
C PHE A 165 3.09 1.52 8.31
N VAL A 166 2.34 0.72 9.04
CA VAL A 166 0.90 0.59 8.84
C VAL A 166 0.17 1.46 9.86
N SER A 167 -0.77 2.26 9.38
CA SER A 167 -1.54 3.19 10.22
C SER A 167 -2.46 2.49 11.22
N GLN A 168 -2.74 3.18 12.32
CA GLN A 168 -3.69 2.70 13.32
C GLN A 168 -5.13 2.65 12.78
N THR A 169 -5.49 3.47 11.79
CA THR A 169 -6.81 3.44 11.15
C THR A 169 -7.02 2.14 10.40
N PHE A 170 -6.02 1.68 9.64
CA PHE A 170 -6.07 0.37 8.98
C PHE A 170 -6.15 -0.76 10.01
N TRP A 171 -5.35 -0.70 11.07
CA TRP A 171 -5.42 -1.69 12.16
C TRP A 171 -6.82 -1.77 12.81
N ARG A 172 -7.45 -0.61 13.03
CA ARG A 172 -8.83 -0.52 13.56
C ARG A 172 -9.85 -1.02 12.54
N ALA A 173 -9.71 -0.72 11.26
CA ALA A 173 -10.57 -1.26 10.20
C ALA A 173 -10.54 -2.78 10.17
N LEU A 174 -9.35 -3.38 10.26
CA LEU A 174 -9.20 -4.83 10.36
C LEU A 174 -9.85 -5.42 11.61
N ARG A 175 -10.14 -4.62 12.66
CA ARG A 175 -10.92 -5.11 13.80
C ARG A 175 -12.37 -5.39 13.49
N PHE A 176 -12.94 -4.62 12.56
CA PHE A 176 -14.32 -4.82 12.10
C PHE A 176 -14.42 -5.92 11.05
N ILE A 177 -13.36 -6.09 10.25
CA ILE A 177 -13.37 -6.95 9.07
C ILE A 177 -12.79 -8.35 9.36
N TRP A 178 -11.78 -8.46 10.24
CA TRP A 178 -10.87 -9.62 10.24
C TRP A 178 -10.41 -10.15 11.63
N PRO A 179 -10.35 -11.48 11.85
CA PRO A 179 -9.82 -12.07 13.09
C PRO A 179 -8.27 -12.15 13.15
N VAL A 180 -7.57 -12.49 12.06
CA VAL A 180 -6.08 -12.67 12.03
C VAL A 180 -5.33 -11.42 11.54
N ARG A 181 -5.22 -10.40 12.40
CA ARG A 181 -4.77 -9.04 12.00
C ARG A 181 -3.25 -8.88 11.83
N ARG A 182 -2.47 -9.58 12.64
CA ARG A 182 -0.99 -9.41 12.70
C ARG A 182 -0.32 -9.85 11.40
N SER A 183 -0.76 -10.98 10.84
CA SER A 183 -0.21 -11.55 9.60
C SER A 183 -0.42 -10.61 8.42
N LEU A 184 -1.64 -10.11 8.22
CA LEU A 184 -1.97 -9.18 7.14
C LEU A 184 -1.18 -7.88 7.24
N VAL A 185 -1.09 -7.30 8.42
CA VAL A 185 -0.36 -6.04 8.63
C VAL A 185 1.13 -6.21 8.34
N GLY A 186 1.70 -7.36 8.72
CA GLY A 186 3.06 -7.73 8.32
C GLY A 186 3.21 -7.86 6.81
N LYS A 187 2.31 -8.57 6.13
CA LYS A 187 2.36 -8.75 4.67
C LYS A 187 2.24 -7.43 3.90
N VAL A 188 1.25 -6.62 4.25
CA VAL A 188 1.01 -5.29 3.67
C VAL A 188 2.21 -4.36 3.90
N GLY A 189 2.78 -4.36 5.10
CA GLY A 189 4.01 -3.61 5.40
C GLY A 189 5.17 -4.05 4.51
N ARG A 190 5.34 -5.36 4.31
CA ARG A 190 6.38 -5.92 3.40
C ARG A 190 6.20 -5.42 1.99
N GLN A 191 4.97 -5.51 1.48
CA GLN A 191 4.68 -5.19 0.10
C GLN A 191 4.92 -3.71 -0.17
N ALA A 192 4.55 -2.85 0.77
CA ALA A 192 4.82 -1.43 0.67
C ALA A 192 6.32 -1.10 0.68
N GLU A 193 7.13 -1.80 1.48
CA GLU A 193 8.60 -1.66 1.49
C GLU A 193 9.23 -2.12 0.17
N GLU A 194 8.82 -3.28 -0.33
CA GLU A 194 9.33 -3.87 -1.58
C GLU A 194 8.98 -3.00 -2.78
N ALA A 195 7.72 -2.55 -2.85
CA ALA A 195 7.29 -1.63 -3.90
C ALA A 195 8.06 -0.31 -3.84
N SER A 196 8.31 0.24 -2.64
CA SER A 196 9.11 1.46 -2.49
C SER A 196 10.56 1.26 -2.88
N GLY A 197 11.15 0.13 -2.52
CA GLY A 197 12.51 -0.24 -2.92
C GLY A 197 12.65 -0.42 -4.43
N LEU A 198 11.59 -0.89 -5.11
CA LEU A 198 11.56 -0.98 -6.58
C LEU A 198 11.44 0.41 -7.23
N VAL A 199 10.55 1.26 -6.73
CA VAL A 199 10.45 2.67 -7.16
C VAL A 199 11.78 3.39 -6.98
N TRP A 200 12.48 3.13 -5.85
CA TRP A 200 13.81 3.68 -5.58
C TRP A 200 14.88 3.22 -6.56
N ARG A 201 14.92 1.91 -6.85
CA ARG A 201 15.90 1.34 -7.80
C ARG A 201 15.68 1.87 -9.21
N LYS A 202 14.43 1.95 -9.65
CA LYS A 202 14.05 2.41 -10.99
C LYS A 202 13.83 3.93 -11.08
N ARG A 203 14.26 4.72 -10.10
CA ARG A 203 13.95 6.16 -10.01
C ARG A 203 14.46 6.99 -11.20
N GLU A 204 15.48 6.51 -11.89
CA GLU A 204 16.09 7.16 -13.06
C GLU A 204 15.68 6.50 -14.39
N GLU A 205 15.06 5.32 -14.35
CA GLU A 205 14.66 4.57 -15.53
C GLU A 205 13.30 5.04 -16.08
N GLN A 206 13.05 4.79 -17.37
CA GLN A 206 11.72 4.96 -17.96
C GLN A 206 10.75 3.93 -17.39
N TRP A 207 9.61 4.40 -16.89
CA TRP A 207 8.61 3.53 -16.28
C TRP A 207 7.73 2.87 -17.34
N LYS A 208 7.73 1.53 -17.38
CA LYS A 208 6.78 0.74 -18.17
C LYS A 208 5.73 0.20 -17.20
N SER A 209 4.54 0.79 -17.22
CA SER A 209 3.37 0.35 -16.42
C SER A 209 2.74 -0.90 -17.00
#